data_AF-A0A1E5PFH5-F1
#
_entry.id   AF-A0A1E5PFH5-F1
#
_cell.length_a   1.000
_cell.length_b   1.000
_cell.length_c   1.000
_cell.angle_alpha   90.00
_cell.angle_beta   90.00
_cell.angle_gamma   90.00
#
_symmetry.space_group_name_H-M   'P 1'
#
loop_
_entity.id
_entity.type
_entity.pdbx_description
1 polymer ?
#
loop_
_entity_poly.entity_id
_entity_poly.type
_entity_poly.pdbx_seq_one_letter_code
_entity_poly.pdbx_strand_id
1 'polypeptide(L)' 'MNVNPIEMQKSLGGVNYPASKREIIEKAEKNGAKQEIKEALKALPEKEYESPAAVNREVGK' A
#
# COMPACT_ATOMS: atom_id res chain seq x y z
N MET A 1 2.64 -15.81 -1.77
CA MET A 1 1.94 -14.56 -2.14
C MET A 1 3.00 -13.63 -2.68
N ASN A 2 2.91 -13.23 -3.95
CA ASN A 2 3.98 -12.51 -4.63
C ASN A 2 3.46 -11.13 -4.99
N VAL A 3 3.38 -10.24 -4.00
CA VAL A 3 3.00 -8.85 -4.24
C VAL A 3 4.05 -8.23 -5.13
N ASN A 4 3.69 -7.91 -6.37
CA ASN A 4 4.64 -7.34 -7.31
C ASN A 4 4.92 -5.87 -6.90
N PRO A 5 6.18 -5.52 -6.58
CA PRO A 5 6.53 -4.17 -6.12
C PRO A 5 6.16 -3.10 -7.16
N ILE A 6 6.19 -3.43 -8.46
CA ILE A 6 5.79 -2.52 -9.53
C ILE A 6 4.29 -2.20 -9.44
N GLU A 7 3.45 -3.21 -9.26
CA GLU A 7 2.01 -3.01 -9.12
C GLU A 7 1.68 -2.26 -7.83
N MET A 8 2.38 -2.57 -6.73
CA MET A 8 2.24 -1.87 -5.47
C MET A 8 2.60 -0.38 -5.61
N GLN A 9 3.75 -0.04 -6.19
CA GLN A 9 4.12 1.35 -6.44
C GLN A 9 3.09 2.09 -7.30
N LYS A 10 2.53 1.43 -8.32
CA LYS A 10 1.48 2.01 -9.16
C LYS A 10 0.18 2.24 -8.40
N SER A 11 -0.26 1.27 -7.60
CA SER A 11 -1.48 1.38 -6.77
C SER A 11 -1.35 2.42 -5.66
N LEU A 12 -0.14 2.63 -5.15
CA LEU A 12 0.17 3.60 -4.10
C LEU A 12 0.59 4.97 -4.63
N GLY A 13 0.71 5.10 -5.95
CA GLY A 13 1.00 6.36 -6.63
C GLY A 13 -0.16 7.34 -6.49
N GLY A 14 0.16 8.60 -6.18
CA GLY A 14 -0.85 9.65 -5.99
C GLY A 14 -1.60 9.60 -4.65
N VAL A 15 -1.11 8.80 -3.69
CA VAL A 15 -1.43 9.00 -2.27
C VAL A 15 -0.69 10.25 -1.78
N ASN A 16 -1.38 11.13 -1.06
CA ASN A 16 -0.74 12.27 -0.40
C ASN A 16 -0.14 11.78 0.92
N TYR A 17 1.19 11.68 0.97
CA TYR A 17 1.90 11.28 2.18
C TYR A 17 2.25 12.51 3.04
N PRO A 18 2.30 12.38 4.39
CA PRO A 18 2.05 11.16 5.16
C PRO A 18 0.57 10.74 5.10
N ALA A 19 0.32 9.43 5.02
CA ALA A 19 -1.01 8.85 4.93
C ALA A 19 -1.17 7.72 5.93
N SER A 20 -2.37 7.61 6.50
CA SER A 20 -2.70 6.50 7.39
C SER A 20 -2.88 5.19 6.60
N LYS A 21 -2.64 4.05 7.26
CA LYS A 21 -2.95 2.71 6.71
C LYS A 21 -4.32 2.65 6.01
N ARG A 22 -5.34 3.27 6.60
CA ARG A 22 -6.71 3.26 6.08
C ARG A 22 -6.82 4.03 4.76
N GLU A 23 -6.27 5.24 4.72
CA GLU A 23 -6.23 6.04 3.49
C GLU A 23 -5.45 5.35 2.38
N ILE A 24 -4.35 4.67 2.73
CA ILE A 24 -3.54 3.91 1.79
C ILE A 24 -4.34 2.75 1.20
N ILE A 25 -5.05 1.98 2.03
CA ILE A 25 -5.92 0.88 1.56
C ILE A 25 -7.01 1.44 0.65
N GLU A 26 -7.68 2.52 1.06
CA GLU A 26 -8.77 3.11 0.29
C GLU A 26 -8.28 3.66 -1.06
N LYS A 27 -7.12 4.34 -1.07
CA LYS A 27 -6.53 4.87 -2.29
C LYS A 27 -6.01 3.76 -3.21
N ALA A 28 -5.37 2.74 -2.64
CA ALA A 28 -4.93 1.55 -3.38
C ALA A 28 -6.13 0.85 -4.01
N GLU A 29 -7.22 0.67 -3.27
CA GLU A 29 -8.47 0.09 -3.78
C GLU A 29 -9.09 0.92 -4.91
N LYS A 30 -9.15 2.25 -4.75
CA LYS A 30 -9.58 3.18 -5.81
C LYS A 30 -8.69 3.12 -7.05
N ASN A 31 -7.39 2.87 -6.87
CA ASN A 31 -6.42 2.71 -7.95
C ASN A 31 -6.43 1.30 -8.57
N GLY A 32 -7.37 0.42 -8.19
CA GLY A 32 -7.48 -0.93 -8.74
C GLY A 32 -6.43 -1.90 -8.21
N ALA A 33 -5.98 -1.71 -6.96
CA ALA A 33 -5.08 -2.65 -6.31
C ALA A 33 -5.68 -4.06 -6.28
N LYS A 34 -4.85 -5.04 -6.64
CA LYS A 34 -5.19 -6.46 -6.54
C LYS A 34 -5.52 -6.86 -5.11
N GLN A 35 -6.29 -7.92 -4.97
CA GLN A 35 -6.66 -8.45 -3.65
C GLN A 35 -5.44 -8.76 -2.78
N GLU A 36 -4.38 -9.34 -3.34
CA GLU A 36 -3.13 -9.61 -2.62
C GLU A 36 -2.48 -8.32 -2.04
N ILE A 37 -2.51 -7.21 -2.79
CA ILE A 37 -2.03 -5.91 -2.31
C ILE A 37 -2.91 -5.43 -1.16
N LYS A 38 -4.23 -5.49 -1.32
CA LYS A 38 -5.19 -5.06 -0.28
C LYS A 38 -5.04 -5.87 1.00
N GLU A 39 -4.83 -7.18 0.89
CA GLU A 39 -4.60 -8.07 2.04
C GLU A 39 -3.28 -7.74 2.73
N ALA A 40 -2.20 -7.53 1.97
CA ALA A 40 -0.92 -7.13 2.53
C ALA A 40 -1.00 -5.77 3.24
N LEU A 41 -1.67 -4.78 2.64
CA LEU A 41 -1.92 -3.48 3.25
C LEU A 41 -2.77 -3.60 4.53
N LYS A 42 -3.72 -4.53 4.58
CA LYS A 42 -4.52 -4.82 5.78
C LYS A 42 -3.70 -5.51 6.87
N ALA A 43 -2.66 -6.27 6.53
CA ALA A 43 -1.75 -6.91 7.47
C ALA A 43 -0.74 -5.93 8.09
N LEU A 44 -0.55 -4.74 7.49
CA LEU A 44 0.35 -3.72 8.01
C LEU A 44 -0.07 -3.17 9.38
N PRO A 45 0.89 -2.71 10.21
CA PRO A 45 0.58 -2.02 11.46
C PRO A 45 -0.21 -0.72 11.20
N GLU A 46 -1.10 -0.36 12.14
CA GLU A 46 -1.84 0.90 12.07
C GLU A 46 -0.90 2.06 12.44
N LYS A 47 -0.21 2.60 11.43
CA LYS A 47 0.68 3.76 11.54
C LYS A 47 0.58 4.65 10.30
N GLU A 48 1.20 5.82 10.37
CA GLU A 48 1.41 6.68 9.21
C GLU A 48 2.60 6.20 8.40
N TYR A 49 2.41 6.17 7.09
CA TYR A 49 3.48 5.92 6.13
C TYR A 49 3.83 7.22 5.46
N GLU A 50 5.11 7.43 5.21
CA GLU A 50 5.62 8.65 4.58
C GLU A 50 5.83 8.50 3.07
N SER A 51 5.76 7.27 2.55
CA SER A 51 5.94 7.02 1.12
C SER A 51 5.39 5.65 0.68
N PRO A 52 5.14 5.45 -0.62
CA PRO A 52 4.81 4.14 -1.19
C PRO A 52 5.93 3.12 -0.96
N ALA A 53 7.18 3.59 -0.93
CA ALA A 53 8.35 2.76 -0.72
C ALA A 53 8.39 2.21 0.71
N ALA A 54 7.99 3.00 1.72
CA ALA A 54 7.88 2.53 3.11
C ALA A 54 6.85 1.39 3.22
N VAL A 55 5.68 1.56 2.61
CA VAL A 55 4.63 0.54 2.55
C VAL A 55 5.12 -0.73 1.85
N ASN A 56 5.73 -0.59 0.66
CA ASN A 56 6.23 -1.72 -0.12
C ASN A 56 7.35 -2.49 0.62
N ARG A 57 8.23 -1.77 1.31
CA ARG A 57 9.28 -2.38 2.13
C ARG A 57 8.72 -3.19 3.29
N GLU A 58 7.56 -2.79 3.80
CA GLU A 58 6.92 -3.41 4.96
C GLU A 58 6.04 -4.59 4.58
N VAL A 59 5.39 -4.52 3.42
CA VAL A 59 4.65 -5.63 2.81
C VAL A 59 5.57 -6.72 2.27
N GLY A 60 6.71 -6.34 1.68
CA GLY A 60 7.70 -7.28 1.13
C GLY A 60 8.65 -7.89 2.15
N LYS A 61 8.45 -7.61 3.44
CA LYS A 61 9.23 -8.16 4.56
C LYS A 61 8.61 -9.47 5.04
#